data_AF-A0A967SCE8-F1
#
_entry.id   AF-A0A967SCE8-F1
#
_cell.length_a   1.000
_cell.length_b   1.000
_cell.length_c   1.000
_cell.angle_alpha   90.00
_cell.angle_beta   90.00
_cell.angle_gamma   90.00
#
_symmetry.space_group_name_H-M   'P 1'
#
loop_
_entity.id
_entity.type
_entity.pdbx_description
1 polymer ?
#
loop_
_entity_poly.entity_id
_entity_poly.type
_entity_poly.pdbx_seq_one_letter_code
_entity_poly.pdbx_strand_id
1 'polypeptide(L)'
;LGEDTPWAVLGEDGVLEAGTLGFTYCGVPIVYHLGAEAWSRISWADGTETTATADLDDDASTALLSRTGRIGRIDVGVDGS
;
A
#
# COMPACT_ATOMS: atom_id res chain seq x y z
N LEU A 1 -18.19 -9.12 -6.74
CA LEU A 1 -17.13 -9.15 -7.78
C LEU A 1 -16.36 -10.45 -7.58
N GLY A 2 -16.05 -11.16 -8.67
CA GLY A 2 -15.68 -12.59 -8.64
C GLY A 2 -14.36 -12.90 -7.94
N GLU A 3 -14.32 -14.07 -7.30
CA GLU A 3 -13.27 -14.62 -6.41
C GLU A 3 -11.92 -14.94 -7.10
N ASP A 4 -11.74 -14.51 -8.36
CA ASP A 4 -10.63 -14.92 -9.22
C ASP A 4 -10.03 -13.70 -9.93
N THR A 5 -9.65 -12.70 -9.13
CA THR A 5 -9.02 -11.50 -9.64
C THR A 5 -7.49 -11.68 -9.55
N PRO A 6 -6.77 -11.90 -10.67
CA PRO A 6 -5.32 -12.16 -10.64
C PRO A 6 -4.49 -10.91 -10.35
N TRP A 7 -5.13 -9.76 -10.20
CA TRP A 7 -4.52 -8.47 -9.94
C TRP A 7 -4.83 -7.99 -8.52
N ALA A 8 -3.88 -7.27 -7.93
CA ALA A 8 -4.00 -6.78 -6.57
C ALA A 8 -5.16 -5.77 -6.45
N VAL A 9 -6.06 -5.99 -5.50
CA VAL A 9 -7.20 -5.11 -5.24
C VAL A 9 -6.71 -3.80 -4.61
N LEU A 10 -6.80 -2.70 -5.35
CA LEU A 10 -6.26 -1.39 -4.94
C LEU A 10 -7.25 -0.56 -4.10
N GLY A 11 -8.53 -0.91 -4.06
CA GLY A 11 -9.54 -0.21 -3.30
C GLY A 11 -10.68 -1.14 -2.90
N GLU A 12 -11.61 -0.68 -2.08
CA GLU A 12 -12.74 -1.50 -1.66
C GLU A 12 -13.56 -1.92 -2.88
N ASP A 13 -13.82 -3.23 -3.01
CA ASP A 13 -14.49 -3.80 -4.18
C ASP A 13 -13.83 -3.40 -5.53
N GLY A 14 -12.52 -3.14 -5.53
CA GLY A 14 -11.78 -2.72 -6.73
C GLY A 14 -12.03 -1.27 -7.15
N VAL A 15 -12.64 -0.45 -6.29
CA VAL A 15 -12.92 0.97 -6.52
C VAL A 15 -12.05 1.83 -5.62
N LEU A 16 -11.36 2.81 -6.21
CA LEU A 16 -10.57 3.80 -5.49
C LEU A 16 -11.45 4.99 -5.09
N GLU A 17 -11.23 5.49 -3.88
CA GLU A 17 -11.89 6.70 -3.39
C GLU A 17 -11.34 7.95 -4.09
N ALA A 18 -12.17 9.01 -4.17
CA ALA A 18 -11.70 10.29 -4.68
C ALA A 18 -10.55 10.84 -3.84
N GLY A 19 -9.53 11.39 -4.49
CA GLY A 19 -8.30 11.82 -3.81
C GLY A 19 -7.28 10.70 -3.58
N THR A 20 -7.51 9.50 -4.14
CA THR A 20 -6.54 8.40 -4.11
C THR A 20 -6.01 8.02 -5.50
N LEU A 21 -4.81 7.44 -5.53
CA LEU A 21 -4.18 6.87 -6.72
C LEU A 21 -3.59 5.50 -6.37
N GLY A 22 -4.10 4.45 -7.00
CA GLY A 22 -3.60 3.08 -6.81
C GLY A 22 -2.66 2.64 -7.93
N PHE A 23 -1.59 1.95 -7.56
CA PHE A 23 -0.68 1.28 -8.47
C PHE A 23 -0.04 0.07 -7.78
N THR A 24 0.82 -0.67 -8.49
CA THR A 24 1.59 -1.76 -7.87
C THR A 24 3.08 -1.51 -8.01
N TYR A 25 3.84 -1.88 -6.98
CA TYR A 25 5.30 -1.93 -7.04
C TYR A 25 5.78 -3.26 -6.47
N CYS A 26 6.65 -3.96 -7.20
CA CYS A 26 7.07 -5.33 -6.85
C CYS A 26 5.92 -6.32 -6.62
N GLY A 27 4.74 -6.08 -7.21
CA GLY A 27 3.53 -6.90 -7.03
C GLY A 27 2.73 -6.58 -5.77
N VAL A 28 3.20 -5.65 -4.93
CA VAL A 28 2.45 -5.15 -3.77
C VAL A 28 1.55 -3.99 -4.22
N PRO A 29 0.25 -4.00 -3.86
CA PRO A 29 -0.63 -2.87 -4.07
C PRO A 29 -0.21 -1.67 -3.20
N ILE A 30 -0.05 -0.52 -3.85
CA ILE A 30 0.25 0.76 -3.24
C ILE A 30 -0.87 1.74 -3.54
N VAL A 31 -1.35 2.44 -2.51
CA VAL A 31 -2.39 3.47 -2.65
C VAL A 31 -1.91 4.77 -2.04
N TYR A 32 -1.85 5.79 -2.87
CA TYR A 32 -1.58 7.15 -2.43
C TYR A 32 -2.86 7.82 -2.00
N HIS A 33 -2.78 8.58 -0.90
CA HIS A 33 -3.84 9.38 -0.33
C HIS A 33 -3.40 10.83 -0.35
N LEU A 34 -4.13 11.68 -1.08
CA LEU A 34 -3.88 13.12 -1.07
C LEU A 34 -4.22 13.68 0.32
N GLY A 35 -3.26 14.34 0.96
CA GLY A 35 -3.41 14.87 2.31
C GLY A 35 -2.53 16.09 2.58
N ALA A 36 -2.46 16.46 3.85
CA ALA A 36 -1.65 17.60 4.32
C ALA A 36 -0.28 17.18 4.88
N GLU A 37 -0.07 15.88 5.14
CA GLU A 37 1.14 15.36 5.76
C GLU A 37 1.54 14.06 5.06
N ALA A 38 2.85 13.87 4.90
CA ALA A 38 3.40 12.60 4.46
C ALA A 38 3.24 11.55 5.56
N TRP A 39 2.98 10.30 5.16
CA TRP A 39 3.01 9.12 6.02
C TRP A 39 3.05 7.85 5.18
N SER A 40 3.44 6.73 5.78
CA SER A 40 3.30 5.41 5.18
C SER A 40 2.72 4.42 6.18
N ARG A 41 1.79 3.57 5.72
CA ARG A 41 1.20 2.48 6.48
C ARG A 41 1.33 1.19 5.70
N ILE A 42 1.89 0.18 6.34
CA ILE A 42 2.02 -1.17 5.80
C ILE A 42 0.97 -2.03 6.47
N SER A 43 0.15 -2.70 5.68
CA SER A 43 -0.69 -3.80 6.14
C SER A 43 0.01 -5.11 5.75
N TRP A 44 0.50 -5.84 6.74
CA TRP A 44 1.22 -7.10 6.55
C TRP A 44 0.25 -8.25 6.27
N ALA A 45 0.74 -9.29 5.59
CA ALA A 45 -0.06 -10.46 5.24
C ALA A 45 -0.51 -11.29 6.46
N ASP A 46 0.14 -11.12 7.61
CA ASP A 46 -0.27 -11.71 8.90
C ASP A 46 -1.37 -10.91 9.61
N GLY A 47 -1.83 -9.80 9.02
CA GLY A 47 -2.87 -8.92 9.55
C GLY A 47 -2.36 -7.83 10.50
N THR A 48 -1.06 -7.76 10.76
CA THR A 48 -0.48 -6.65 11.55
C THR A 48 -0.31 -5.39 10.71
N GLU A 49 -0.18 -4.25 11.38
CA GLU A 49 0.05 -2.97 10.71
C GLU A 49 1.26 -2.23 11.30
N THR A 50 1.95 -1.48 10.45
CA THR A 50 3.06 -0.61 10.84
C THR A 50 2.89 0.75 10.19
N THR A 51 3.10 1.83 10.93
CA THR A 51 2.97 3.21 10.43
C THR A 51 4.25 3.98 10.69
N ALA A 52 4.67 4.77 9.70
CA ALA A 52 5.82 5.67 9.77
C ALA A 52 5.48 7.04 9.17
N THR A 53 6.31 8.04 9.47
CA THR A 53 6.09 9.44 9.03
C THR A 53 6.28 9.64 7.52
N ALA A 54 7.02 8.78 6.82
CA ALA A 54 7.11 8.85 5.35
C ALA A 54 7.73 7.57 4.79
N ASP A 55 8.88 7.20 5.32
CA ASP A 55 9.72 6.15 4.76
C ASP A 55 9.40 4.77 5.34
N LEU A 56 9.68 3.74 4.53
CA LEU A 56 9.74 2.37 5.02
C LEU A 56 11.09 2.15 5.71
N ASP A 57 11.11 1.39 6.80
CA ASP A 57 12.39 0.94 7.38
C ASP A 57 13.09 -0.10 6.49
N ASP A 58 14.31 -0.49 6.89
CA ASP A 58 15.15 -1.42 6.13
C ASP A 58 14.50 -2.81 5.98
N ASP A 59 13.81 -3.28 7.02
CA ASP A 59 13.14 -4.59 7.03
C ASP A 59 11.95 -4.60 6.07
N ALA A 60 11.12 -3.56 6.10
CA ALA A 60 10.00 -3.37 5.18
C ALA A 60 10.47 -3.19 3.73
N SER A 61 11.50 -2.36 3.50
CA SER A 61 12.09 -2.16 2.19
C SER A 61 12.63 -3.48 1.62
N THR A 62 13.34 -4.28 2.44
CA THR A 62 13.85 -5.58 2.04
C THR A 62 12.73 -6.55 1.70
N ALA A 63 11.66 -6.59 2.51
CA ALA A 63 10.51 -7.47 2.28
C ALA A 63 9.78 -7.14 0.96
N LEU A 64 9.63 -5.85 0.64
CA LEU A 64 9.03 -5.34 -0.60
C LEU A 64 9.89 -5.69 -1.82
N LEU A 65 11.18 -5.33 -1.79
CA LEU A 65 12.10 -5.51 -2.91
C LEU A 65 12.36 -6.99 -3.22
N SER A 66 12.39 -7.83 -2.18
CA SER A 66 12.59 -9.28 -2.30
C SER A 66 11.32 -10.04 -2.67
N ARG A 67 10.17 -9.36 -2.83
CA ARG A 67 8.88 -9.95 -3.22
C ARG A 67 8.48 -11.15 -2.35
N THR A 68 8.73 -11.04 -1.05
CA THR A 68 8.53 -12.14 -0.10
C THR A 68 7.07 -12.52 0.11
N GLY A 69 6.12 -11.69 -0.34
CA GLY A 69 4.70 -11.84 -0.07
C GLY A 69 4.30 -11.45 1.37
N ARG A 70 5.23 -10.95 2.19
CA ARG A 70 4.95 -10.55 3.57
C ARG A 70 4.14 -9.26 3.67
N ILE A 71 4.25 -8.38 2.69
CA ILE A 71 3.48 -7.13 2.63
C ILE A 71 2.22 -7.37 1.80
N GLY A 72 1.06 -7.13 2.40
CA GLY A 72 -0.23 -7.24 1.73
C GLY A 72 -0.60 -5.97 0.96
N ARG A 73 -0.36 -4.79 1.56
CA ARG A 73 -0.66 -3.47 0.98
C ARG A 73 0.20 -2.39 1.62
N ILE A 74 0.45 -1.31 0.88
CA ILE A 74 1.03 -0.08 1.40
C ILE A 74 0.11 1.10 1.08
N ASP A 75 -0.30 1.85 2.10
CA ASP A 75 -0.93 3.15 1.94
C ASP A 75 0.10 4.25 2.20
N VAL A 76 0.06 5.33 1.42
CA VAL A 76 0.99 6.46 1.54
C VAL A 76 0.22 7.77 1.52
N GLY A 77 0.42 8.61 2.53
CA GLY A 77 0.00 10.00 2.49
C GLY A 77 0.96 10.83 1.65
N VAL A 78 0.45 11.57 0.68
CA VAL A 78 1.22 12.53 -0.11
C VAL A 78 0.72 13.93 0.17
N ASP A 79 1.65 14.83 0.49
CA ASP A 79 1.36 16.25 0.66
C ASP A 79 1.02 16.87 -0.70
N GLY A 80 -0.17 17.46 -0.79
CA GLY A 80 -0.69 18.11 -1.99
C GLY A 80 -0.56 19.64 -2.01
N SER A 81 0.08 20.23 -0.99
CA SER A 81 0.17 21.70 -0.81
C SER A 81 1.34 22.38 -1.54
#